data_AF-A0A0P7YVU0-F1
#
_entry.id   AF-A0A0P7YVU0-F1
#
_cell.length_a   1.000
_cell.length_b   1.000
_cell.length_c   1.000
_cell.angle_alpha   90.00
_cell.angle_beta   90.00
_cell.angle_gamma   90.00
#
_symmetry.space_group_name_H-M   'P 1'
#
loop_
_entity.id
_entity.type
_entity.pdbx_description
1 polymer ?
#
loop_
_entity_poly.entity_id
_entity_poly.type
_entity_poly.pdbx_seq_one_letter_code
_entity_poly.pdbx_strand_id
1 'polypeptide(L)'
;MRAAVVFLAILPALSACSLIWPEDKRVGTESAADCAARVSGLLGPGSDFRRYEGEVGVPTYTYDITKLALDDVQALVGRGGDETAGYRTMNRTNMTDTAVEEFMARDVDEKGAFFLGRDPALYRVRGERQPVSDMIANGCARQQADMRLIDVQAGPAPQDPAADREPEQETQR
;
A
#
# COMPACT_ATOMS: atom_id res chain seq x y z
N MET A 1 -28.97 60.91 0.80
CA MET A 1 -27.83 60.48 1.62
C MET A 1 -27.99 59.01 1.96
N ARG A 2 -26.94 58.20 1.74
CA ARG A 2 -26.63 56.90 2.39
C ARG A 2 -27.61 55.73 2.12
N ALA A 3 -27.19 54.50 1.88
CA ALA A 3 -25.92 53.86 1.57
C ALA A 3 -26.27 52.45 1.05
N ALA A 4 -25.50 51.93 0.10
CA ALA A 4 -25.63 50.58 -0.41
C ALA A 4 -25.26 49.54 0.65
N VAL A 5 -25.91 48.37 0.64
CA VAL A 5 -25.33 47.13 1.15
C VAL A 5 -25.50 46.06 0.08
N VAL A 6 -24.33 45.66 -0.42
CA VAL A 6 -24.02 44.56 -1.31
C VAL A 6 -24.25 43.25 -0.55
N PHE A 7 -25.03 42.32 -1.12
CA PHE A 7 -24.86 40.89 -0.85
C PHE A 7 -24.61 40.19 -2.18
N LEU A 8 -23.33 40.17 -2.54
CA LEU A 8 -22.79 39.35 -3.61
C LEU A 8 -22.85 37.90 -3.13
N ALA A 9 -23.84 37.14 -3.61
CA ALA A 9 -23.89 35.70 -3.38
C ALA A 9 -22.73 35.05 -4.16
N ILE A 10 -21.74 34.57 -3.40
CA ILE A 10 -20.60 33.82 -3.91
C ILE A 10 -21.13 32.49 -4.48
N LEU A 11 -20.95 32.30 -5.78
CA LEU A 11 -21.21 31.06 -6.50
C LEU A 11 -20.34 29.92 -5.92
N PRO A 12 -20.89 28.72 -5.64
CA PRO A 12 -20.06 27.55 -5.44
C PRO A 12 -19.57 27.07 -6.82
N ALA A 13 -18.45 27.61 -7.27
CA ALA A 13 -17.67 27.01 -8.36
C ALA A 13 -16.89 25.82 -7.81
N LEU A 14 -17.57 24.71 -7.54
CA LEU A 14 -16.94 23.44 -7.19
C LEU A 14 -17.49 22.37 -8.15
N SER A 15 -16.55 21.67 -8.81
CA SER A 15 -16.72 20.34 -9.41
C SER A 15 -17.16 20.22 -10.89
N ALA A 16 -16.73 21.11 -11.80
CA ALA A 16 -16.98 20.92 -13.24
C ALA A 16 -15.72 20.76 -14.12
N CYS A 17 -14.51 20.70 -13.55
CA CYS A 17 -13.28 20.54 -14.34
C CYS A 17 -12.87 19.08 -14.63
N SER A 18 -13.55 18.06 -14.10
CA SER A 18 -13.17 16.64 -14.28
C SER A 18 -13.86 15.92 -15.44
N LEU A 19 -14.69 16.61 -16.24
CA LEU A 19 -15.57 15.97 -17.23
C LEU A 19 -14.99 15.91 -18.66
N ILE A 20 -13.86 16.57 -18.92
CA ILE A 20 -13.29 16.68 -20.27
C ILE A 20 -12.12 15.72 -20.48
N TRP A 21 -11.43 15.31 -19.41
CA TRP A 21 -10.40 14.28 -19.41
C TRP A 21 -10.56 13.46 -18.12
N PRO A 22 -10.83 12.14 -18.19
CA PRO A 22 -10.71 11.32 -16.99
C PRO A 22 -9.22 11.29 -16.64
N GLU A 23 -8.82 12.17 -15.72
CA GLU A 23 -7.49 12.10 -15.13
C GLU A 23 -7.27 10.68 -14.61
N ASP A 24 -6.09 10.14 -14.86
CA ASP A 24 -5.71 8.81 -14.37
C ASP A 24 -5.93 8.82 -12.84
N LYS A 25 -6.84 7.97 -12.34
CA LYS A 25 -7.27 7.97 -10.92
C LYS A 25 -6.12 7.73 -9.94
N ARG A 26 -4.96 7.29 -10.43
CA ARG A 26 -3.72 7.13 -9.67
C ARG A 26 -3.05 8.46 -9.36
N VAL A 27 -3.31 9.51 -10.14
CA VAL A 27 -2.75 10.85 -9.97
C VAL A 27 -3.48 11.60 -8.84
N GLY A 28 -2.72 12.36 -8.07
CA GLY A 28 -3.20 13.19 -6.96
C GLY A 28 -3.38 12.43 -5.64
N THR A 29 -3.96 13.11 -4.67
CA THR A 29 -4.20 12.58 -3.32
C THR A 29 -5.57 11.91 -3.22
N GLU A 30 -5.59 10.71 -2.65
CA GLU A 30 -6.82 10.02 -2.24
C GLU A 30 -6.93 10.08 -0.71
N SER A 31 -8.10 10.38 -0.17
CA SER A 31 -8.29 10.37 1.28
C SER A 31 -8.27 8.93 1.81
N ALA A 32 -7.83 8.71 3.05
CA ALA A 32 -7.80 7.37 3.63
C ALA A 32 -9.19 6.71 3.67
N ALA A 33 -10.26 7.50 3.85
CA ALA A 33 -11.64 7.03 3.83
C ALA A 33 -12.08 6.58 2.42
N ASP A 34 -11.75 7.37 1.39
CA ASP A 34 -12.06 7.03 0.00
C ASP A 34 -11.29 5.79 -0.46
N CYS A 35 -10.00 5.70 -0.07
CA CYS A 35 -9.22 4.48 -0.29
C CYS A 35 -9.86 3.28 0.39
N ALA A 36 -10.24 3.38 1.67
CA ALA A 36 -10.77 2.24 2.40
C ALA A 36 -12.07 1.73 1.77
N ALA A 37 -12.95 2.64 1.33
CA ALA A 37 -14.16 2.31 0.60
C ALA A 37 -13.85 1.63 -0.75
N ARG A 38 -12.90 2.18 -1.52
CA ARG A 38 -12.49 1.63 -2.82
C ARG A 38 -11.85 0.25 -2.68
N VAL A 39 -10.87 0.10 -1.79
CA VAL A 39 -10.14 -1.15 -1.59
C VAL A 39 -11.05 -2.23 -1.05
N SER A 40 -11.97 -1.91 -0.13
CA SER A 40 -12.96 -2.87 0.34
C SER A 40 -13.87 -3.38 -0.78
N GLY A 41 -14.19 -2.52 -1.76
CA GLY A 41 -14.94 -2.90 -2.96
C GLY A 41 -14.13 -3.70 -3.98
N LEU A 42 -12.82 -3.43 -4.07
CA LEU A 42 -11.88 -4.14 -4.95
C LEU A 42 -11.56 -5.55 -4.45
N LEU A 43 -11.35 -5.68 -3.14
CA LEU A 43 -11.14 -6.96 -2.46
C LEU A 43 -12.46 -7.73 -2.45
N GLY A 44 -12.71 -8.47 -3.52
CA GLY A 44 -13.86 -9.35 -3.65
C GLY A 44 -13.85 -10.52 -2.65
N PRO A 45 -14.92 -11.33 -2.62
CA PRO A 45 -15.06 -12.46 -1.68
C PRO A 45 -13.95 -13.53 -1.80
N GLY A 46 -13.28 -13.61 -2.96
CA GLY A 46 -12.18 -14.55 -3.18
C GLY A 46 -10.78 -14.05 -2.80
N SER A 47 -10.64 -12.79 -2.33
CA SER A 47 -9.33 -12.25 -1.92
C SER A 47 -8.75 -12.99 -0.71
N ASP A 48 -7.42 -13.11 -0.64
CA ASP A 48 -6.75 -13.76 0.50
C ASP A 48 -7.06 -13.04 1.83
N PHE A 49 -7.19 -11.71 1.79
CA PHE A 49 -7.64 -10.93 2.95
C PHE A 49 -8.99 -11.36 3.49
N ARG A 50 -10.00 -11.54 2.63
CA ARG A 50 -11.34 -11.98 3.07
C ARG A 50 -11.42 -13.46 3.44
N ARG A 51 -10.50 -14.27 2.93
CA ARG A 51 -10.38 -15.69 3.28
C ARG A 51 -9.65 -15.92 4.61
N TYR A 52 -8.98 -14.92 5.16
CA TYR A 52 -8.32 -15.01 6.45
C TYR A 52 -9.33 -15.05 7.59
N GLU A 53 -9.29 -16.11 8.41
CA GLU A 53 -10.27 -16.35 9.48
C GLU A 53 -9.82 -15.84 10.87
N GLY A 54 -8.58 -15.37 11.00
CA GLY A 54 -8.08 -14.84 12.28
C GLY A 54 -8.58 -13.43 12.58
N GLU A 55 -8.69 -13.08 13.86
CA GLU A 55 -9.05 -11.72 14.29
C GLU A 55 -7.88 -10.72 14.19
N VAL A 56 -6.66 -11.23 14.32
CA VAL A 56 -5.41 -10.48 14.30
C VAL A 56 -4.44 -11.15 13.34
N GLY A 57 -3.79 -10.37 12.48
CA GLY A 57 -2.80 -10.88 11.54
C GLY A 57 -1.70 -9.87 11.24
N VAL A 58 -0.80 -10.24 10.34
CA VAL A 58 0.23 -9.35 9.81
C VAL A 58 -0.13 -9.05 8.36
N PRO A 59 -0.38 -7.79 7.99
CA PRO A 59 -0.74 -7.45 6.63
C PRO A 59 0.50 -7.42 5.72
N THR A 60 0.30 -7.74 4.46
CA THR A 60 1.16 -7.31 3.36
C THR A 60 0.37 -6.34 2.51
N TYR A 61 0.87 -5.12 2.38
CA TYR A 61 0.26 -4.08 1.57
C TYR A 61 0.90 -4.05 0.20
N THR A 62 0.08 -3.99 -0.85
CA THR A 62 0.55 -3.75 -2.22
C THR A 62 0.03 -2.42 -2.71
N TYR A 63 0.95 -1.55 -3.10
CA TYR A 63 0.68 -0.23 -3.65
C TYR A 63 1.06 -0.17 -5.13
N ASP A 64 0.21 0.45 -5.95
CA ASP A 64 0.59 0.99 -7.26
C ASP A 64 1.33 2.31 -7.04
N ILE A 65 2.56 2.38 -7.54
CA ILE A 65 3.47 3.53 -7.48
C ILE A 65 3.83 4.03 -8.88
N THR A 66 3.09 3.65 -9.92
CA THR A 66 3.35 4.00 -11.32
C THR A 66 3.38 5.51 -11.57
N LYS A 67 2.66 6.28 -10.74
CA LYS A 67 2.59 7.74 -10.84
C LYS A 67 3.49 8.48 -9.84
N LEU A 68 4.13 7.74 -8.94
CA LEU A 68 5.01 8.32 -7.94
C LEU A 68 6.28 8.88 -8.61
N ALA A 69 6.76 10.05 -8.16
CA ALA A 69 8.01 10.59 -8.65
C ALA A 69 9.20 9.75 -8.17
N LEU A 70 10.31 9.74 -8.91
CA LEU A 70 11.48 8.91 -8.59
C LEU A 70 12.06 9.23 -7.20
N ASP A 71 12.08 10.50 -6.81
CA ASP A 71 12.58 10.93 -5.49
C ASP A 71 11.70 10.37 -4.35
N ASP A 72 10.39 10.29 -4.57
CA ASP A 72 9.46 9.69 -3.62
C ASP A 72 9.63 8.16 -3.57
N VAL A 73 9.97 7.51 -4.70
CA VAL A 73 10.26 6.06 -4.73
C VAL A 73 11.51 5.79 -3.89
N GLN A 74 12.54 6.63 -4.00
CA GLN A 74 13.74 6.53 -3.18
C GLN A 74 13.44 6.75 -1.69
N ALA A 75 12.51 7.66 -1.37
CA ALA A 75 12.08 7.87 0.01
C ALA A 75 11.38 6.64 0.61
N LEU A 76 10.67 5.84 -0.20
CA LEU A 76 10.12 4.54 0.23
C LEU A 76 11.23 3.54 0.55
N VAL A 77 12.30 3.49 -0.25
CA VAL A 77 13.47 2.65 0.02
C VAL A 77 14.16 3.08 1.31
N GLY A 78 14.35 4.38 1.55
CA GLY A 78 15.06 4.88 2.74
C GLY A 78 14.34 4.66 4.08
N ARG A 79 13.02 4.42 4.07
CA ARG A 79 12.22 4.16 5.29
C ARG A 79 12.28 2.71 5.79
N GLY A 80 12.90 1.79 5.03
CA GLY A 80 13.05 0.39 5.45
C GLY A 80 14.19 -0.41 4.79
N GLY A 81 14.84 0.07 3.75
CA GLY A 81 15.74 -0.71 2.89
C GLY A 81 17.18 -0.79 3.36
N ASP A 82 17.68 -2.03 3.50
CA ASP A 82 19.09 -2.37 3.27
C ASP A 82 19.33 -2.37 1.75
N GLU A 83 20.59 -2.26 1.31
CA GLU A 83 21.04 -2.08 -0.08
C GLU A 83 20.50 -3.15 -1.07
N THR A 84 19.94 -4.25 -0.55
CA THR A 84 19.29 -5.32 -1.31
C THR A 84 17.79 -5.12 -1.57
N ALA A 85 17.10 -4.20 -0.88
CA ALA A 85 15.64 -4.02 -0.91
C ALA A 85 15.10 -3.42 -2.23
N GLY A 86 15.97 -2.94 -3.13
CA GLY A 86 15.58 -2.32 -4.39
C GLY A 86 16.09 -2.99 -5.67
N TYR A 87 16.92 -4.05 -5.59
CA TYR A 87 17.76 -4.43 -6.74
C TYR A 87 17.35 -5.68 -7.54
N ARG A 88 16.26 -6.37 -7.23
CA ARG A 88 15.97 -7.67 -7.87
C ARG A 88 14.57 -7.76 -8.46
N THR A 89 14.40 -7.15 -9.64
CA THR A 89 13.93 -7.77 -10.89
C THR A 89 14.01 -6.74 -12.03
N MET A 90 15.23 -6.35 -12.46
CA MET A 90 15.44 -5.52 -13.67
C MET A 90 16.01 -6.32 -14.84
N ASN A 91 15.89 -7.65 -14.85
CA ASN A 91 16.43 -8.46 -15.93
C ASN A 91 15.32 -9.13 -16.73
N ARG A 92 14.98 -8.47 -17.84
CA ARG A 92 14.32 -9.00 -19.04
C ARG A 92 12.96 -9.65 -18.80
N THR A 93 11.88 -9.02 -19.27
CA THR A 93 10.81 -9.81 -19.90
C THR A 93 9.85 -8.91 -20.70
N ASN A 94 9.70 -9.21 -21.99
CA ASN A 94 8.51 -8.87 -22.78
C ASN A 94 7.28 -9.69 -22.31
N MET A 95 7.18 -9.99 -21.01
CA MET A 95 6.16 -10.81 -20.36
C MET A 95 5.83 -10.18 -19.01
N THR A 96 5.25 -8.99 -19.05
CA THR A 96 4.96 -8.17 -17.86
C THR A 96 4.09 -8.91 -16.85
N ASP A 97 3.14 -9.73 -17.33
CA ASP A 97 2.17 -10.42 -16.47
C ASP A 97 2.80 -11.50 -15.59
N THR A 98 3.63 -12.39 -16.16
CA THR A 98 4.34 -13.44 -15.40
C THR A 98 5.29 -12.83 -14.37
N ALA A 99 5.99 -11.73 -14.72
CA ALA A 99 6.90 -11.06 -13.80
C ALA A 99 6.15 -10.38 -12.64
N VAL A 100 4.94 -9.86 -12.88
CA VAL A 100 4.06 -9.32 -11.85
C VAL A 100 3.53 -10.45 -10.96
N GLU A 101 3.06 -11.56 -11.53
CA GLU A 101 2.61 -12.73 -10.76
C GLU A 101 3.71 -13.27 -9.83
N GLU A 102 4.92 -13.47 -10.35
CA GLU A 102 6.08 -13.87 -9.54
C GLU A 102 6.44 -12.83 -8.48
N PHE A 103 6.27 -11.54 -8.76
CA PHE A 103 6.48 -10.50 -7.78
C PHE A 103 5.40 -10.50 -6.68
N MET A 104 4.14 -10.75 -7.02
CA MET A 104 3.02 -10.85 -6.08
C MET A 104 3.08 -12.11 -5.20
N ALA A 105 3.69 -13.19 -5.71
CA ALA A 105 3.86 -14.43 -4.96
C ALA A 105 5.05 -14.43 -3.98
N ARG A 106 5.98 -13.46 -4.10
CA ARG A 106 7.15 -13.38 -3.21
C ARG A 106 6.77 -12.95 -1.80
N ASP A 107 7.43 -13.53 -0.80
CA ASP A 107 7.36 -12.99 0.57
C ASP A 107 8.08 -11.65 0.66
N VAL A 108 7.53 -10.73 1.45
CA VAL A 108 8.11 -9.41 1.72
C VAL A 108 8.23 -9.19 3.23
N ASP A 109 9.24 -8.42 3.61
CA ASP A 109 9.50 -8.01 4.99
C ASP A 109 9.08 -6.55 5.21
N GLU A 110 9.43 -5.99 6.37
CA GLU A 110 9.17 -4.59 6.73
C GLU A 110 9.92 -3.59 5.84
N LYS A 111 10.97 -4.04 5.15
CA LYS A 111 11.77 -3.22 4.22
C LYS A 111 11.04 -3.00 2.90
N GLY A 112 10.16 -3.94 2.56
CA GLY A 112 9.38 -3.94 1.34
C GLY A 112 10.19 -4.32 0.10
N ALA A 113 9.49 -4.41 -1.02
CA ALA A 113 10.02 -4.80 -2.31
C ALA A 113 9.36 -3.99 -3.42
N PHE A 114 10.10 -3.76 -4.50
CA PHE A 114 9.66 -2.96 -5.64
C PHE A 114 9.63 -3.77 -6.94
N PHE A 115 8.66 -3.47 -7.77
CA PHE A 115 8.60 -3.85 -9.18
C PHE A 115 8.46 -2.58 -10.01
N LEU A 116 9.48 -2.21 -10.78
CA LEU A 116 9.51 -0.97 -11.55
C LEU A 116 9.19 -1.22 -13.03
N GLY A 117 8.00 -1.75 -13.30
CA GLY A 117 7.46 -1.87 -14.64
C GLY A 117 7.03 -0.50 -15.21
N ARG A 118 6.73 -0.45 -16.52
CA ARG A 118 6.21 0.78 -17.15
C ARG A 118 4.80 1.11 -16.66
N ASP A 119 3.96 0.08 -16.56
CA ASP A 119 2.62 0.10 -15.98
C ASP A 119 2.20 -1.40 -15.85
N PRO A 120 2.10 -1.97 -14.64
CA PRO A 120 2.21 -1.31 -13.34
C PRO A 120 3.67 -1.20 -12.83
N ALA A 121 3.91 -0.21 -11.98
CA ALA A 121 4.99 -0.24 -10.99
C ALA A 121 4.39 -0.48 -9.59
N LEU A 122 4.95 -1.40 -8.82
CA LEU A 122 4.38 -1.88 -7.57
C LEU A 122 5.37 -1.76 -6.41
N TYR A 123 4.84 -1.48 -5.22
CA TYR A 123 5.56 -1.52 -3.96
C TYR A 123 4.80 -2.42 -2.98
N ARG A 124 5.47 -3.46 -2.47
CA ARG A 124 4.90 -4.39 -1.49
C ARG A 124 5.64 -4.28 -0.17
N VAL A 125 4.94 -4.20 0.95
CA VAL A 125 5.58 -4.06 2.27
C VAL A 125 4.77 -4.75 3.37
N ARG A 126 5.48 -5.42 4.28
CA ARG A 126 4.86 -6.02 5.47
C ARG A 126 4.54 -4.94 6.51
N GLY A 127 3.33 -4.96 7.04
CA GLY A 127 2.94 -4.13 8.17
C GLY A 127 3.17 -4.83 9.51
N GLU A 128 2.71 -4.19 10.57
CA GLU A 128 2.79 -4.75 11.92
C GLU A 128 1.58 -5.62 12.24
N ARG A 129 1.69 -6.42 13.30
CA ARG A 129 0.58 -7.20 13.83
C ARG A 129 -0.54 -6.26 14.29
N GLN A 130 -1.76 -6.48 13.79
CA GLN A 130 -2.92 -5.65 14.11
C GLN A 130 -4.25 -6.38 13.87
N PRO A 131 -5.37 -5.84 14.37
CA PRO A 131 -6.70 -6.37 14.06
C PRO A 131 -6.97 -6.38 12.55
N VAL A 132 -7.56 -7.46 12.05
CA VAL A 132 -7.91 -7.60 10.62
C VAL A 132 -8.88 -6.51 10.17
N SER A 133 -9.79 -6.09 11.05
CA SER A 133 -10.72 -4.98 10.82
C SER A 133 -10.03 -3.67 10.42
N ASP A 134 -8.81 -3.46 10.91
CA ASP A 134 -8.12 -2.16 10.80
C ASP A 134 -7.09 -2.16 9.66
N MET A 135 -6.75 -3.33 9.10
CA MET A 135 -5.67 -3.48 8.13
C MET A 135 -5.84 -2.59 6.90
N ILE A 136 -7.05 -2.54 6.32
CA ILE A 136 -7.33 -1.71 5.14
C ILE A 136 -7.16 -0.22 5.51
N ALA A 137 -7.76 0.22 6.61
CA ALA A 137 -7.67 1.61 7.06
C ALA A 137 -6.21 2.03 7.29
N ASN A 138 -5.43 1.18 7.96
CA ASN A 138 -4.02 1.43 8.25
C ASN A 138 -3.15 1.38 6.98
N GLY A 139 -3.49 0.52 6.00
CA GLY A 139 -2.85 0.50 4.70
C GLY A 139 -3.12 1.78 3.89
N CYS A 140 -4.35 2.27 3.92
CA CYS A 140 -4.76 3.50 3.26
C CYS A 140 -4.12 4.74 3.91
N ALA A 141 -4.01 4.77 5.25
CA ALA A 141 -3.35 5.86 5.97
C ALA A 141 -1.86 6.01 5.63
N ARG A 142 -1.22 4.96 5.10
CA ARG A 142 0.17 4.98 4.65
C ARG A 142 0.35 5.51 3.22
N GLN A 143 -0.74 5.77 2.49
CA GLN A 143 -0.66 6.31 1.14
C GLN A 143 -0.08 7.72 1.10
N GLN A 144 0.67 7.98 0.05
CA GLN A 144 1.17 9.31 -0.31
C GLN A 144 0.45 9.78 -1.58
N ALA A 145 0.66 11.04 -1.95
CA ALA A 145 0.23 11.53 -3.26
C ALA A 145 0.76 10.60 -4.36
N ASP A 146 -0.05 10.37 -5.39
CA ASP A 146 0.31 9.53 -6.54
C ASP A 146 0.59 8.04 -6.24
N MET A 147 0.28 7.59 -5.01
CA MET A 147 0.32 6.19 -4.58
C MET A 147 -1.08 5.64 -4.34
N ARG A 148 -1.35 4.40 -4.77
CA ARG A 148 -2.65 3.73 -4.57
C ARG A 148 -2.51 2.38 -3.90
N LEU A 149 -3.16 2.18 -2.75
CA LEU A 149 -3.33 0.84 -2.19
C LEU A 149 -4.24 0.04 -3.12
N ILE A 150 -3.79 -1.13 -3.57
CA ILE A 150 -4.51 -1.99 -4.53
C ILE A 150 -4.78 -3.39 -3.99
N ASP A 151 -3.99 -3.87 -3.03
CA ASP A 151 -4.19 -5.18 -2.43
C ASP A 151 -3.72 -5.18 -0.97
N VAL A 152 -4.39 -6.01 -0.18
CA VAL A 152 -4.02 -6.32 1.20
C VAL A 152 -4.07 -7.83 1.30
N GLN A 153 -3.03 -8.44 1.87
CA GLN A 153 -3.03 -9.85 2.22
C GLN A 153 -2.86 -9.95 3.72
N ALA A 154 -3.59 -10.86 4.37
CA ALA A 154 -3.43 -11.12 5.79
C ALA A 154 -2.70 -12.46 5.97
N GLY A 155 -1.58 -12.42 6.67
CA GLY A 155 -0.81 -13.60 7.05
C GLY A 155 -0.89 -13.88 8.54
N PRO A 156 -0.61 -15.13 8.97
CA PRO A 156 -0.32 -15.39 10.36
C PRO A 156 0.91 -14.56 10.76
N ALA A 157 0.96 -14.16 12.03
CA ALA A 157 2.16 -13.51 12.52
C ALA A 157 3.36 -14.47 12.43
N PRO A 158 4.56 -13.97 12.07
CA PRO A 158 5.77 -14.77 12.11
C PRO A 158 5.90 -15.44 13.48
N GLN A 159 6.11 -16.76 13.49
CA GLN A 159 6.51 -17.46 14.70
C GLN A 159 7.96 -17.07 14.95
N ASP A 160 8.23 -16.36 16.03
CA ASP A 160 9.59 -16.03 16.44
C ASP A 160 10.32 -17.36 16.74
N PRO A 161 11.38 -17.73 15.99
CA PRO A 161 12.12 -18.97 16.27
C PRO A 161 12.86 -18.96 17.61
N ALA A 162 12.83 -17.83 18.33
CA ALA A 162 13.51 -17.63 19.59
C ALA A 162 12.70 -18.09 20.81
N ALA A 163 11.39 -18.37 20.67
CA ALA A 163 10.53 -18.75 21.80
C ALA A 163 10.71 -20.21 22.25
N ASP A 164 11.30 -21.07 21.41
CA ASP A 164 11.52 -22.50 21.71
C ASP A 164 12.93 -22.81 22.27
N ARG A 165 13.76 -21.79 22.51
CA ARG A 165 15.02 -21.99 23.24
C ARG A 165 14.74 -21.84 24.73
N GLU A 166 14.23 -22.91 25.34
CA GLU A 166 14.33 -23.09 26.79
C GLU A 166 15.80 -22.85 27.21
N PRO A 167 16.07 -22.12 28.30
CA PRO A 167 17.42 -21.97 28.79
C PRO A 167 17.92 -23.35 29.24
N GLU A 168 18.85 -23.93 28.47
CA GLU A 168 19.65 -25.07 28.89
C GLU A 168 20.23 -24.75 30.27
N GLN A 169 19.72 -25.42 31.31
CA GLN A 169 20.27 -25.33 32.65
C GLN A 169 21.73 -25.77 32.60
N GLU A 170 22.61 -24.80 32.80
CA GLU A 170 24.03 -24.97 33.03
C GLU A 170 24.23 -25.91 34.23
N THR A 171 24.40 -27.20 33.92
CA THR A 171 24.72 -28.22 34.92
C THR A 171 26.14 -27.97 35.38
N GLN A 172 26.27 -27.34 36.54
CA GLN A 172 27.52 -27.18 37.28
C GLN A 172 28.28 -28.52 37.38
N ARG A 173 29.55 -28.51 36.97
CA ARG A 173 30.59 -29.42 37.46
C ARG A 173 31.89 -28.66 37.65
#